data_AF-A0A935S1G4-F1
#
_entry.id   AF-A0A935S1G4-F1
#
_cell.length_a   1.000
_cell.length_b   1.000
_cell.length_c   1.000
_cell.angle_alpha   90.00
_cell.angle_beta   90.00
_cell.angle_gamma   90.00
#
_symmetry.space_group_name_H-M   'P 1'
#
loop_
_entity.id
_entity.type
_entity.pdbx_description
1 polymer ?
#
loop_
_entity_poly.entity_id
_entity_poly.type
_entity_poly.pdbx_seq_one_letter_code
_entity_poly.pdbx_strand_id
1 'polypeptide(L)'
;MKSSLSINLIFWSDFPFDEYHFLFQITPFKFYHGVEHFKNTVIALGPGYDLHQAKVYEDLLGVSCHELFHAWNIKTIRPKEMLPYDYTKENYAETGFVYEGFTTYYGDKNLYSSGVFTVEQYFETLEERLDKHFNNFGRYNLSVAQSSWDNWLDGYVPGVPYRKTSIYDEGNLIAFMLDVIIMEATQNKRSLRDVCRKLHNEFGKKGKGYSKENIIELCEEAAGKDLKDFFNKFVFGANDYDEGLVPCFNYLGSDFQKRRIKI
;
A
#
# COMPACT_ATOMS: atom_id res chain seq x y z
N MET A 1 0.97 -15.59 -10.93
CA MET A 1 1.90 -14.54 -11.40
C MET A 1 1.58 -13.97 -12.78
N LYS A 2 1.55 -14.74 -13.89
CA LYS A 2 1.29 -14.17 -15.24
C LYS A 2 -0.01 -13.38 -15.35
N SER A 3 -1.09 -13.84 -14.71
CA SER A 3 -2.38 -13.13 -14.67
C SER A 3 -2.31 -11.80 -13.91
N SER A 4 -1.65 -11.78 -12.75
CA SER A 4 -1.43 -10.55 -11.97
C SER A 4 -0.54 -9.54 -12.71
N LEU A 5 0.48 -10.00 -13.44
CA LEU A 5 1.27 -9.13 -14.32
C LEU A 5 0.38 -8.46 -15.38
N SER A 6 -0.49 -9.22 -16.05
CA SER A 6 -1.43 -8.67 -17.04
C SER A 6 -2.38 -7.64 -16.42
N ILE A 7 -2.86 -7.87 -15.19
CA ILE A 7 -3.69 -6.88 -14.48
C ILE A 7 -2.92 -5.62 -14.12
N ASN A 8 -1.66 -5.72 -13.69
CA ASN A 8 -0.83 -4.54 -13.45
C ASN A 8 -0.61 -3.74 -14.75
N LEU A 9 -0.39 -4.41 -15.89
CA LEU A 9 -0.30 -3.74 -17.19
C LEU A 9 -1.59 -3.02 -17.56
N ILE A 10 -2.75 -3.66 -17.33
CA ILE A 10 -4.07 -3.01 -17.52
C ILE A 10 -4.24 -1.84 -16.54
N PHE A 11 -3.83 -2.01 -15.28
CA PHE A 11 -3.91 -0.99 -14.25
C PHE A 11 -3.14 0.27 -14.65
N TRP A 12 -1.89 0.14 -15.09
CA TRP A 12 -1.02 1.28 -15.41
C TRP A 12 -1.12 1.76 -16.88
N SER A 13 -1.69 0.93 -17.77
CA SER A 13 -1.72 1.12 -19.24
C SER A 13 -0.35 1.11 -19.93
N ASP A 14 0.72 0.80 -19.22
CA ASP A 14 2.10 0.78 -19.71
C ASP A 14 3.00 0.06 -18.70
N PHE A 15 4.15 -0.43 -19.13
CA PHE A 15 5.22 -0.94 -18.26
C PHE A 15 6.46 -0.05 -18.41
N PRO A 16 7.08 0.43 -17.31
CA PRO A 16 8.19 1.36 -17.40
C PRO A 16 9.49 0.78 -17.98
N PHE A 17 9.55 -0.54 -18.21
CA PHE A 17 10.76 -1.26 -18.62
C PHE A 17 10.46 -2.29 -19.71
N ASP A 18 11.47 -2.69 -20.49
CA ASP A 18 11.32 -3.77 -21.49
C ASP A 18 11.41 -5.18 -20.88
N GLU A 19 12.03 -5.28 -19.69
CA GLU A 19 12.20 -6.51 -18.93
C GLU A 19 12.15 -6.22 -17.43
N TYR A 20 11.70 -7.21 -16.65
CA TYR A 20 11.70 -7.17 -15.19
C TYR A 20 11.93 -8.57 -14.62
N HIS A 21 12.86 -8.67 -13.67
CA HIS A 21 13.34 -9.95 -13.15
C HIS A 21 12.95 -10.16 -11.69
N PHE A 22 12.47 -11.35 -11.35
CA PHE A 22 12.25 -11.77 -9.97
C PHE A 22 13.40 -12.67 -9.54
N LEU A 23 14.12 -12.26 -8.50
CA LEU A 23 15.25 -13.01 -7.93
C LEU A 23 14.81 -13.61 -6.58
N PHE A 24 14.56 -14.92 -6.56
CA PHE A 24 14.09 -15.62 -5.36
C PHE A 24 15.24 -16.26 -4.58
N GLN A 25 15.32 -15.95 -3.28
CA GLN A 25 16.19 -16.60 -2.31
C GLN A 25 15.33 -17.45 -1.36
N ILE A 26 15.28 -18.76 -1.59
CA ILE A 26 14.43 -19.66 -0.81
C ILE A 26 15.23 -20.28 0.34
N THR A 27 14.88 -19.96 1.58
CA THR A 27 15.59 -20.40 2.79
C THR A 27 15.03 -21.69 3.36
N PRO A 28 15.82 -22.52 4.07
CA PRO A 28 15.31 -23.70 4.78
C PRO A 28 14.63 -23.37 6.11
N PHE A 29 14.63 -22.10 6.52
CA PHE A 29 13.99 -21.59 7.74
C PHE A 29 12.99 -20.48 7.40
N LYS A 30 12.13 -20.12 8.36
CA LYS A 30 11.15 -19.05 8.20
C LYS A 30 11.84 -17.71 7.93
N PHE A 31 11.55 -17.11 6.78
CA PHE A 31 12.03 -15.79 6.40
C PHE A 31 11.00 -15.15 5.46
N TYR A 32 10.89 -13.83 5.48
CA TYR A 32 9.99 -13.08 4.60
C TYR A 32 10.54 -11.66 4.43
N HIS A 33 10.99 -11.35 3.23
CA HIS A 33 11.44 -10.00 2.86
C HIS A 33 11.41 -9.83 1.34
N GLY A 34 11.01 -8.64 0.89
CA GLY A 34 11.09 -8.20 -0.51
C GLY A 34 11.81 -6.86 -0.56
N VAL A 35 12.60 -6.65 -1.62
CA VAL A 35 13.25 -5.37 -1.90
C VAL A 35 13.08 -5.02 -3.36
N GLU A 36 12.60 -3.82 -3.62
CA GLU A 36 12.28 -3.31 -4.93
C GLU A 36 13.47 -2.61 -5.59
N HIS A 37 13.78 -2.99 -6.82
CA HIS A 37 14.79 -2.33 -7.64
C HIS A 37 14.21 -1.84 -8.95
N PHE A 38 14.99 -1.05 -9.69
CA PHE A 38 14.53 -0.39 -10.90
C PHE A 38 14.01 -1.39 -11.94
N LYS A 39 14.71 -2.50 -12.21
CA LYS A 39 14.28 -3.52 -13.21
C LYS A 39 14.20 -4.94 -12.64
N ASN A 40 14.17 -5.07 -11.32
CA ASN A 40 14.08 -6.36 -10.65
C ASN A 40 13.58 -6.21 -9.22
N THR A 41 13.31 -7.34 -8.58
CA THR A 41 13.13 -7.43 -7.13
C THR A 41 13.90 -8.63 -6.60
N VAL A 42 14.38 -8.52 -5.37
CA VAL A 42 14.94 -9.65 -4.62
C VAL A 42 13.94 -10.03 -3.54
N ILE A 43 13.46 -11.27 -3.56
CA ILE A 43 12.51 -11.80 -2.61
C ILE A 43 13.17 -12.95 -1.87
N ALA A 44 13.29 -12.81 -0.55
CA ALA A 44 13.76 -13.86 0.34
C ALA A 44 12.59 -14.42 1.14
N LEU A 45 12.34 -15.73 1.00
CA LEU A 45 11.19 -16.39 1.62
C LEU A 45 11.53 -17.82 2.06
N GLY A 46 10.92 -18.27 3.15
CA GLY A 46 10.98 -19.66 3.57
C GLY A 46 10.04 -19.99 4.72
N PRO A 47 9.96 -21.27 5.11
CA PRO A 47 10.84 -22.34 4.65
C PRO A 47 10.45 -22.92 3.28
N GLY A 48 11.44 -23.24 2.44
CA GLY A 48 11.22 -23.74 1.08
C GLY A 48 10.46 -25.07 0.98
N TYR A 49 10.52 -25.91 2.01
CA TYR A 49 9.76 -27.17 2.05
C TYR A 49 8.24 -26.93 2.16
N ASP A 50 7.80 -25.72 2.55
CA ASP A 50 6.39 -25.34 2.61
C ASP A 50 5.94 -24.52 1.38
N LEU A 51 6.82 -24.26 0.41
CA LEU A 51 6.54 -23.34 -0.72
C LEU A 51 5.29 -23.71 -1.54
N HIS A 52 4.95 -25.00 -1.59
CA HIS A 52 3.76 -25.50 -2.29
C HIS A 52 2.51 -25.60 -1.39
N GLN A 53 2.64 -25.30 -0.09
CA GLN A 53 1.50 -25.18 0.80
C GLN A 53 0.81 -23.83 0.59
N ALA A 54 -0.50 -23.80 0.77
CA ALA A 54 -1.34 -22.65 0.45
C ALA A 54 -0.80 -21.35 1.04
N LYS A 55 -0.50 -21.32 2.34
CA LYS A 55 -0.07 -20.10 3.02
C LYS A 55 1.25 -19.52 2.50
N VAL A 56 2.28 -20.35 2.36
CA VAL A 56 3.60 -19.86 1.92
C VAL A 56 3.58 -19.49 0.43
N TYR A 57 2.77 -20.20 -0.37
CA TYR A 57 2.56 -19.84 -1.76
C TYR A 57 1.79 -18.52 -1.92
N GLU A 58 0.77 -18.28 -1.09
CA GLU A 58 0.07 -16.99 -1.01
C GLU A 58 1.00 -15.87 -0.59
N ASP A 59 1.84 -16.08 0.43
CA ASP A 59 2.84 -15.11 0.88
C ASP A 59 3.83 -14.79 -0.26
N LEU A 60 4.28 -15.79 -1.03
CA LEU A 60 5.12 -15.59 -2.23
C LEU A 60 4.41 -14.73 -3.29
N LEU A 61 3.13 -14.98 -3.55
CA LEU A 61 2.34 -14.23 -4.53
C LEU A 61 2.08 -12.79 -4.07
N GLY A 62 1.74 -12.61 -2.80
CA GLY A 62 1.54 -11.32 -2.13
C GLY A 62 2.76 -10.43 -2.25
N VAL A 63 3.91 -10.91 -1.74
CA VAL A 63 5.17 -10.14 -1.83
C VAL A 63 5.54 -9.89 -3.29
N SER A 64 5.44 -10.87 -4.19
CA SER A 64 5.77 -10.65 -5.61
C SER A 64 4.90 -9.57 -6.26
N CYS A 65 3.62 -9.48 -5.92
CA CYS A 65 2.74 -8.47 -6.48
C CYS A 65 3.00 -7.08 -5.87
N HIS A 66 3.30 -7.00 -4.58
CA HIS A 66 3.74 -5.78 -3.89
C HIS A 66 5.02 -5.22 -4.55
N GLU A 67 6.05 -6.05 -4.67
CA GLU A 67 7.33 -5.66 -5.28
C GLU A 67 7.20 -5.29 -6.76
N LEU A 68 6.32 -5.97 -7.50
CA LEU A 68 6.03 -5.61 -8.89
C LEU A 68 5.37 -4.23 -9.00
N PHE A 69 4.41 -3.92 -8.11
CA PHE A 69 3.79 -2.60 -8.10
C PHE A 69 4.82 -1.49 -7.82
N HIS A 70 5.86 -1.81 -7.03
CA HIS A 70 6.97 -0.90 -6.80
C HIS A 70 7.78 -0.52 -8.04
N ALA A 71 7.74 -1.32 -9.11
CA ALA A 71 8.32 -0.97 -10.40
C ALA A 71 7.81 0.40 -10.90
N TRP A 72 6.52 0.70 -10.66
CA TRP A 72 5.97 2.04 -10.86
C TRP A 72 6.18 2.90 -9.61
N ASN A 73 5.67 2.47 -8.46
CA ASN A 73 5.62 3.23 -7.21
C ASN A 73 6.44 2.53 -6.13
N ILE A 74 7.76 2.65 -6.06
CA ILE A 74 8.48 3.88 -5.74
C ILE A 74 9.65 4.14 -6.70
N LYS A 75 9.84 3.26 -7.70
CA LYS A 75 11.01 3.35 -8.58
C LYS A 75 10.90 4.46 -9.61
N THR A 76 9.73 4.68 -10.18
CA THR A 76 9.48 5.78 -11.14
C THR A 76 8.73 6.94 -10.49
N ILE A 77 7.63 6.65 -9.79
CA ILE A 77 6.83 7.61 -9.03
C ILE A 77 7.49 7.77 -7.67
N ARG A 78 7.94 8.97 -7.33
CA ARG A 78 8.72 9.22 -6.11
C ARG A 78 8.38 10.55 -5.45
N PRO A 79 8.37 10.66 -4.11
CA PRO A 79 8.27 11.96 -3.46
C PRO A 79 9.52 12.80 -3.77
N LYS A 80 9.35 14.12 -3.84
CA LYS A 80 10.43 15.07 -4.13
C LYS A 80 11.59 14.97 -3.13
N GLU A 81 11.29 14.57 -1.90
CA GLU A 81 12.25 14.39 -0.80
C GLU A 81 13.25 13.25 -1.07
N MET A 82 12.96 12.35 -2.02
CA MET A 82 13.79 11.19 -2.37
C MET A 82 14.33 11.26 -3.82
N LEU A 83 14.20 12.41 -4.50
CA LEU A 83 14.60 12.57 -5.91
C LEU A 83 15.57 13.75 -6.12
N PRO A 84 16.89 13.50 -6.33
CA PRO A 84 17.56 12.21 -6.17
C PRO A 84 17.68 11.80 -4.70
N TYR A 85 18.05 10.54 -4.43
CA TYR A 85 18.41 10.13 -3.07
C TYR A 85 19.73 10.80 -2.65
N ASP A 86 19.75 11.36 -1.44
CA ASP A 86 20.98 11.73 -0.76
C ASP A 86 21.38 10.59 0.18
N TYR A 87 22.32 9.75 -0.24
CA TYR A 87 22.77 8.60 0.56
C TYR A 87 23.68 8.99 1.73
N THR A 88 23.99 10.27 1.92
CA THR A 88 24.84 10.74 3.03
C THR A 88 24.04 11.08 4.28
N LYS A 89 22.71 11.13 4.18
CA LYS A 89 21.80 11.49 5.29
C LYS A 89 20.42 10.83 5.12
N GLU A 90 19.58 10.99 6.13
CA GLU A 90 18.19 10.57 6.11
C GLU A 90 17.37 11.36 5.07
N ASN A 91 16.53 10.65 4.31
CA ASN A 91 15.60 11.25 3.36
C ASN A 91 14.19 11.18 3.98
N TYR A 92 13.81 12.22 4.71
CA TYR A 92 12.54 12.27 5.44
C TYR A 92 11.36 12.59 4.50
N ALA A 93 10.31 11.77 4.53
CA ALA A 93 9.09 11.98 3.75
C ALA A 93 7.85 11.62 4.57
N GLU A 94 6.77 12.37 4.37
CA GLU A 94 5.47 12.17 5.05
C GLU A 94 4.49 11.33 4.23
N THR A 95 4.89 10.86 3.05
CA THR A 95 4.00 10.20 2.06
C THR A 95 4.15 8.69 2.00
N GLY A 96 4.60 8.04 3.08
CA GLY A 96 4.73 6.58 3.16
C GLY A 96 3.44 5.82 2.96
N PHE A 97 2.31 6.43 3.31
CA PHE A 97 0.98 5.89 2.98
C PHE A 97 0.74 5.77 1.46
N VAL A 98 1.49 6.50 0.62
CA VAL A 98 1.43 6.40 -0.84
C VAL A 98 2.41 5.36 -1.34
N TYR A 99 3.69 5.46 -1.00
CA TYR A 99 4.69 4.57 -1.62
C TYR A 99 4.68 3.15 -1.05
N GLU A 100 4.31 2.95 0.21
CA GLU A 100 4.04 1.62 0.77
C GLU A 100 2.56 1.31 0.83
N GLY A 101 1.74 2.22 1.36
CA GLY A 101 0.32 1.95 1.58
C GLY A 101 -0.47 1.62 0.31
N PHE A 102 -0.35 2.45 -0.74
CA PHE A 102 -1.04 2.17 -2.01
C PHE A 102 -0.49 0.90 -2.66
N THR A 103 0.81 0.64 -2.49
CA THR A 103 1.47 -0.57 -2.99
C THR A 103 0.94 -1.81 -2.30
N THR A 104 0.79 -1.79 -0.97
CA THR A 104 0.19 -2.89 -0.21
C THR A 104 -1.26 -3.12 -0.62
N TYR A 105 -2.05 -2.07 -0.75
CA TYR A 105 -3.45 -2.18 -1.17
C TYR A 105 -3.61 -2.78 -2.57
N TYR A 106 -2.89 -2.23 -3.56
CA TYR A 106 -2.98 -2.74 -4.93
C TYR A 106 -2.22 -4.03 -5.15
N GLY A 107 -1.22 -4.36 -4.32
CA GLY A 107 -0.60 -5.69 -4.29
C GLY A 107 -1.66 -6.77 -4.10
N ASP A 108 -2.47 -6.65 -3.06
CA ASP A 108 -3.53 -7.63 -2.75
C ASP A 108 -4.71 -7.52 -3.72
N LYS A 109 -5.19 -6.28 -3.98
CA LYS A 109 -6.35 -6.06 -4.86
C LYS A 109 -6.10 -6.52 -6.29
N ASN A 110 -4.87 -6.40 -6.81
CA ASN A 110 -4.56 -6.87 -8.16
C ASN A 110 -4.48 -8.41 -8.21
N LEU A 111 -4.08 -9.09 -7.14
CA LEU A 111 -4.18 -10.55 -7.05
C LEU A 111 -5.64 -11.01 -7.13
N TYR A 112 -6.53 -10.37 -6.38
CA TYR A 112 -7.98 -10.61 -6.47
C TYR A 112 -8.52 -10.31 -7.88
N SER A 113 -8.24 -9.12 -8.40
CA SER A 113 -8.71 -8.69 -9.73
C SER A 113 -8.20 -9.58 -10.87
N SER A 114 -7.09 -10.30 -10.65
CA SER A 114 -6.52 -11.26 -11.61
C SER A 114 -7.07 -12.68 -11.49
N GLY A 115 -7.98 -12.93 -10.55
CA GLY A 115 -8.51 -14.26 -10.22
C GLY A 115 -7.49 -15.18 -9.56
N VAL A 116 -6.38 -14.65 -9.06
CA VAL A 116 -5.37 -15.43 -8.32
C VAL A 116 -5.79 -15.62 -6.88
N PHE A 117 -6.32 -14.57 -6.26
CA PHE A 117 -7.00 -14.67 -4.97
C PHE A 117 -8.50 -14.85 -5.18
N THR A 118 -9.10 -15.70 -4.35
CA THR A 118 -10.55 -15.70 -4.16
C THR A 118 -10.97 -14.44 -3.38
N VAL A 119 -12.27 -14.20 -3.28
CA VAL A 119 -12.79 -13.08 -2.50
C VAL A 119 -12.50 -13.28 -1.00
N GLU A 120 -12.54 -14.52 -0.51
CA GLU A 120 -12.21 -14.88 0.87
C GLU A 120 -10.73 -14.56 1.18
N GLN A 121 -9.80 -15.00 0.31
CA GLN A 121 -8.38 -14.71 0.48
C GLN A 121 -8.09 -13.19 0.48
N TYR A 122 -8.79 -12.42 -0.35
CA TYR A 122 -8.67 -10.95 -0.33
C TYR A 122 -9.21 -10.34 0.96
N PHE A 123 -10.36 -10.82 1.45
CA PHE A 123 -10.89 -10.34 2.72
C PHE A 123 -10.00 -10.72 3.90
N GLU A 124 -9.34 -11.88 3.89
CA GLU A 124 -8.36 -12.26 4.91
C GLU A 124 -7.18 -11.27 4.97
N THR A 125 -6.69 -10.75 3.84
CA THR A 125 -5.62 -9.75 3.88
C THR A 125 -6.11 -8.41 4.45
N LEU A 126 -7.34 -8.00 4.10
CA LEU A 126 -7.96 -6.79 4.62
C LEU A 126 -8.25 -6.90 6.13
N GLU A 127 -8.76 -8.05 6.59
CA GLU A 127 -8.96 -8.36 8.01
C GLU A 127 -7.65 -8.27 8.79
N GLU A 128 -6.55 -8.80 8.27
CA GLU A 128 -5.25 -8.69 8.92
C GLU A 128 -4.82 -7.21 9.11
N ARG A 129 -5.11 -6.34 8.14
CA ARG A 129 -4.81 -4.90 8.26
C ARG A 129 -5.69 -4.22 9.31
N LEU A 130 -6.98 -4.55 9.33
CA LEU A 130 -7.93 -4.04 10.31
C LEU A 130 -7.51 -4.46 11.72
N ASP A 131 -7.15 -5.74 11.92
CA ASP A 131 -6.68 -6.24 13.20
C ASP A 131 -5.41 -5.52 13.67
N LYS A 132 -4.45 -5.29 12.77
CA LYS A 132 -3.24 -4.52 13.10
C LYS A 132 -3.54 -3.08 13.50
N HIS A 133 -4.44 -2.40 12.81
CA HIS A 133 -4.88 -1.05 13.16
C HIS A 133 -5.56 -1.02 14.54
N PHE A 134 -6.62 -1.83 14.73
CA PHE A 134 -7.44 -1.77 15.94
C PHE A 134 -6.73 -2.29 17.19
N ASN A 135 -5.73 -3.17 17.04
CA ASN A 135 -4.92 -3.65 18.17
C ASN A 135 -3.65 -2.80 18.42
N ASN A 136 -3.28 -1.88 17.51
CA ASN A 136 -2.18 -0.96 17.73
C ASN A 136 -2.66 0.39 18.31
N PHE A 137 -2.48 0.59 19.62
CA PHE A 137 -2.80 1.88 20.27
C PHE A 137 -1.93 3.06 19.82
N GLY A 138 -0.85 2.81 19.07
CA GLY A 138 -0.05 3.87 18.45
C GLY A 138 -0.83 4.73 17.45
N ARG A 139 -1.98 4.24 16.96
CA ARG A 139 -2.91 5.03 16.13
C ARG A 139 -3.42 6.32 16.79
N TYR A 140 -3.39 6.41 18.13
CA TYR A 140 -3.76 7.61 18.88
C TYR A 140 -2.56 8.50 19.25
N ASN A 141 -1.32 8.07 18.94
CA ASN A 141 -0.11 8.76 19.35
C ASN A 141 0.60 9.44 18.17
N LEU A 142 0.69 8.77 17.03
CA LEU A 142 1.40 9.27 15.86
C LEU A 142 0.61 8.97 14.59
N SER A 143 0.44 9.98 13.73
CA SER A 143 -0.26 9.79 12.46
C SER A 143 0.57 8.92 11.51
N VAL A 144 -0.04 8.39 10.45
CA VAL A 144 0.71 7.63 9.44
C VAL A 144 1.76 8.50 8.72
N ALA A 145 1.47 9.79 8.52
CA ALA A 145 2.40 10.74 7.91
C ALA A 145 3.63 10.98 8.80
N GLN A 146 3.41 11.16 10.11
CA GLN A 146 4.50 11.27 11.07
C GLN A 146 5.25 9.93 11.25
N SER A 147 4.55 8.80 11.18
CA SER A 147 5.16 7.47 11.23
C SER A 147 6.07 7.22 10.02
N SER A 148 5.67 7.73 8.84
CA SER A 148 6.49 7.75 7.63
C SER A 148 7.78 8.55 7.81
N TRP A 149 7.67 9.74 8.40
CA TRP A 149 8.83 10.57 8.73
C TRP A 149 9.79 9.83 9.69
N ASP A 150 9.23 9.19 10.72
CA ASP A 150 9.98 8.51 11.77
C ASP A 150 10.59 7.15 11.38
N ASN A 151 10.42 6.69 10.13
CA ASN A 151 10.95 5.38 9.71
C ASN A 151 12.46 5.23 9.89
N TRP A 152 13.21 6.33 9.81
CA TRP A 152 14.66 6.34 10.04
C TRP A 152 15.06 6.04 11.50
N LEU A 153 14.17 6.27 12.48
CA LEU A 153 14.50 6.14 13.90
C LEU A 153 14.60 4.69 14.37
N ASP A 154 13.73 3.82 13.89
CA ASP A 154 13.65 2.43 14.38
C ASP A 154 14.48 1.45 13.52
N GLY A 155 14.81 1.83 12.28
CA GLY A 155 15.45 0.92 11.33
C GLY A 155 14.67 -0.39 11.20
N TYR A 156 15.36 -1.53 11.28
CA TYR A 156 14.77 -2.88 11.20
C TYR A 156 14.52 -3.55 12.56
N VAL A 157 14.63 -2.82 13.67
CA VAL A 157 14.36 -3.36 15.01
C VAL A 157 13.00 -2.90 15.53
N PRO A 158 12.33 -3.69 16.38
CA PRO A 158 11.11 -3.23 17.04
C PRO A 158 11.37 -1.94 17.83
N GLY A 159 10.66 -0.88 17.46
CA GLY A 159 10.67 0.38 18.20
C GLY A 159 9.88 0.31 19.51
N VAL A 160 9.66 1.45 20.14
CA VAL A 160 8.86 1.55 21.37
C VAL A 160 7.40 1.10 21.09
N PRO A 161 6.85 0.14 21.85
CA PRO A 161 5.48 -0.33 21.65
C PRO A 161 4.46 0.80 21.66
N TYR A 162 3.50 0.75 20.74
CA TYR A 162 2.42 1.74 20.59
C TYR A 162 2.90 3.19 20.39
N ARG A 163 4.15 3.44 20.00
CA ARG A 163 4.62 4.78 19.68
C ARG A 163 4.07 5.30 18.35
N LYS A 164 4.04 4.44 17.33
CA LYS A 164 3.71 4.79 15.95
C LYS A 164 2.83 3.74 15.28
N THR A 165 2.40 4.05 14.07
CA THR A 165 1.67 3.12 13.19
C THR A 165 2.53 2.65 12.03
N SER A 166 2.00 1.70 11.25
CA SER A 166 2.66 1.11 10.10
C SER A 166 2.22 1.82 8.83
N ILE A 167 3.17 2.31 8.02
CA ILE A 167 2.85 2.91 6.71
C ILE A 167 2.27 1.91 5.71
N TYR A 168 2.42 0.61 5.98
CA TYR A 168 1.82 -0.46 5.21
C TYR A 168 0.37 -0.68 5.62
N ASP A 169 0.11 -0.86 6.92
CA ASP A 169 -1.22 -1.22 7.42
C ASP A 169 -2.19 -0.04 7.36
N GLU A 170 -1.79 1.10 7.92
CA GLU A 170 -2.59 2.33 7.86
C GLU A 170 -2.71 2.83 6.43
N GLY A 171 -1.60 2.77 5.68
CA GLY A 171 -1.57 3.21 4.29
C GLY A 171 -2.47 2.37 3.38
N ASN A 172 -2.55 1.05 3.59
CA ASN A 172 -3.49 0.18 2.90
C ASN A 172 -4.94 0.58 3.20
N LEU A 173 -5.28 0.79 4.49
CA LEU A 173 -6.63 1.20 4.87
C LEU A 173 -7.00 2.61 4.35
N ILE A 174 -6.05 3.53 4.32
CA ILE A 174 -6.22 4.84 3.66
C ILE A 174 -6.46 4.68 2.17
N ALA A 175 -5.69 3.82 1.49
CA ALA A 175 -5.88 3.54 0.07
C ALA A 175 -7.26 2.95 -0.19
N PHE A 176 -7.70 2.00 0.63
CA PHE A 176 -9.05 1.43 0.58
C PHE A 176 -10.12 2.53 0.74
N MET A 177 -10.03 3.36 1.77
CA MET A 177 -10.99 4.45 2.00
C MET A 177 -11.01 5.44 0.82
N LEU A 178 -9.86 5.88 0.33
CA LEU A 178 -9.77 6.78 -0.82
C LEU A 178 -10.38 6.17 -2.08
N ASP A 179 -10.09 4.89 -2.35
CA ASP A 179 -10.63 4.19 -3.51
C ASP A 179 -12.17 4.14 -3.45
N VAL A 180 -12.74 3.81 -2.30
CA VAL A 180 -14.19 3.76 -2.10
C VAL A 180 -14.83 5.15 -2.15
N ILE A 181 -14.21 6.16 -1.53
CA ILE A 181 -14.69 7.55 -1.58
C ILE A 181 -14.75 8.07 -3.03
N ILE A 182 -13.73 7.76 -3.85
CA ILE A 182 -13.71 8.14 -5.26
C ILE A 182 -14.77 7.36 -6.05
N MET A 183 -14.93 6.05 -5.80
CA MET A 183 -15.97 5.24 -6.44
C MET A 183 -17.37 5.80 -6.12
N GLU A 184 -17.67 6.06 -4.85
CA GLU A 184 -18.95 6.62 -4.42
C GLU A 184 -19.22 7.98 -5.07
N ALA A 185 -18.27 8.91 -4.96
CA ALA A 185 -18.43 10.28 -5.47
C ALA A 185 -18.63 10.33 -7.00
N THR A 186 -18.14 9.32 -7.71
CA THR A 186 -18.19 9.25 -9.18
C THR A 186 -19.15 8.20 -9.72
N GLN A 187 -19.97 7.58 -8.88
CA GLN A 187 -20.87 6.49 -9.26
C GLN A 187 -20.13 5.34 -9.97
N ASN A 188 -19.02 4.90 -9.38
CA ASN A 188 -18.12 3.84 -9.87
C ASN A 188 -17.43 4.14 -11.21
N LYS A 189 -17.40 5.39 -11.67
CA LYS A 189 -16.72 5.77 -12.93
C LYS A 189 -15.22 5.94 -12.77
N ARG A 190 -14.76 6.28 -11.56
CA ARG A 190 -13.34 6.44 -11.21
C ARG A 190 -13.03 5.70 -9.92
N SER A 191 -11.74 5.50 -9.68
CA SER A 191 -11.22 4.90 -8.45
C SER A 191 -9.83 5.49 -8.14
N LEU A 192 -9.20 5.08 -7.02
CA LEU A 192 -7.83 5.46 -6.70
C LEU A 192 -6.82 5.06 -7.81
N ARG A 193 -7.18 4.11 -8.69
CA ARG A 193 -6.41 3.79 -9.90
C ARG A 193 -6.17 5.02 -10.77
N ASP A 194 -7.17 5.90 -10.90
CA ASP A 194 -7.06 7.11 -11.71
C ASP A 194 -6.03 8.09 -11.12
N VAL A 195 -5.92 8.14 -9.78
CA VAL A 195 -4.87 8.89 -9.07
C VAL A 195 -3.49 8.28 -9.36
N CYS A 196 -3.34 6.96 -9.24
CA CYS A 196 -2.08 6.27 -9.54
C CYS A 196 -1.64 6.53 -10.99
N ARG A 197 -2.54 6.42 -11.97
CA ARG A 197 -2.24 6.71 -13.38
C ARG A 197 -1.79 8.15 -13.60
N LYS A 198 -2.43 9.11 -12.94
CA LYS A 198 -2.01 10.52 -12.99
C LYS A 198 -0.64 10.72 -12.36
N LEU A 199 -0.37 10.11 -11.21
CA LEU A 199 0.98 10.11 -10.61
C LEU A 199 2.04 9.55 -11.56
N HIS A 200 1.74 8.43 -12.22
CA HIS A 200 2.65 7.85 -13.20
C HIS A 200 2.91 8.80 -14.38
N ASN A 201 1.87 9.38 -14.98
CA ASN A 201 1.99 10.19 -16.18
C ASN A 201 2.58 11.58 -15.92
N GLU A 202 2.21 12.23 -14.81
CA GLU A 202 2.61 13.61 -14.50
C GLU A 202 3.94 13.70 -13.76
N PHE A 203 4.30 12.66 -13.00
CA PHE A 203 5.50 12.65 -12.17
C PHE A 203 6.48 11.56 -12.62
N GLY A 204 6.06 10.30 -12.58
CA GLY A 204 6.94 9.16 -12.87
C GLY A 204 7.59 9.21 -14.26
N LYS A 205 6.78 9.30 -15.33
CA LYS A 205 7.25 9.39 -16.72
C LYS A 205 8.07 10.66 -17.00
N LYS A 206 7.86 11.72 -16.23
CA LYS A 206 8.55 13.00 -16.39
C LYS A 206 9.81 13.11 -15.51
N GLY A 207 10.13 12.08 -14.72
CA GLY A 207 11.25 12.12 -13.78
C GLY A 207 11.12 13.24 -12.74
N LYS A 208 9.90 13.56 -12.32
CA LYS A 208 9.61 14.60 -11.33
C LYS A 208 9.14 13.97 -10.03
N GLY A 209 9.59 14.52 -8.91
CA GLY A 209 9.11 14.12 -7.60
C GLY A 209 7.76 14.77 -7.29
N TYR A 210 6.81 14.02 -6.72
CA TYR A 210 5.55 14.57 -6.25
C TYR A 210 5.69 15.17 -4.85
N SER A 211 4.86 16.16 -4.51
CA SER A 211 4.70 16.61 -3.11
C SER A 211 3.44 16.01 -2.48
N LYS A 212 3.32 16.13 -1.15
CA LYS A 212 2.09 15.74 -0.44
C LYS A 212 0.86 16.50 -0.94
N GLU A 213 1.01 17.78 -1.29
CA GLU A 213 -0.07 18.60 -1.83
C GLU A 213 -0.56 18.04 -3.17
N ASN A 214 0.35 17.56 -4.02
CA ASN A 214 -0.05 16.91 -5.27
C ASN A 214 -0.88 15.65 -5.04
N ILE A 215 -0.62 14.88 -3.98
CA ILE A 215 -1.44 13.70 -3.65
C ILE A 215 -2.87 14.12 -3.29
N ILE A 216 -3.01 15.15 -2.45
CA ILE A 216 -4.31 15.70 -2.05
C ILE A 216 -5.06 16.20 -3.29
N GLU A 217 -4.42 17.04 -4.10
CA GLU A 217 -5.00 17.62 -5.32
C GLU A 217 -5.47 16.54 -6.30
N LEU A 218 -4.67 15.48 -6.52
CA LEU A 218 -5.03 14.41 -7.43
C LEU A 218 -6.19 13.55 -6.91
N CYS A 219 -6.25 13.31 -5.60
CA CYS A 219 -7.39 12.62 -4.97
C CYS A 219 -8.67 13.46 -5.05
N GLU A 220 -8.59 14.77 -4.79
CA GLU A 220 -9.73 15.69 -4.93
C GLU A 220 -10.22 15.78 -6.39
N GLU A 221 -9.30 15.86 -7.35
CA GLU A 221 -9.62 15.85 -8.78
C GLU A 221 -10.32 14.55 -9.20
N ALA A 222 -9.84 13.41 -8.69
CA ALA A 222 -10.42 12.11 -8.98
C ALA A 222 -11.85 11.99 -8.40
N ALA A 223 -12.06 12.42 -7.16
CA ALA A 223 -13.35 12.38 -6.46
C ALA A 223 -14.33 13.45 -6.93
N GLY A 224 -13.85 14.59 -7.44
CA GLY A 224 -14.68 15.75 -7.78
C GLY A 224 -15.22 16.49 -6.54
N LYS A 225 -14.57 16.35 -5.38
CA LYS A 225 -14.92 17.01 -4.12
C LYS A 225 -13.68 17.27 -3.25
N ASP A 226 -13.80 18.20 -2.30
CA ASP A 226 -12.75 18.48 -1.30
C ASP A 226 -12.56 17.25 -0.39
N LEU A 227 -11.31 16.94 -0.07
CA LEU A 227 -10.91 15.82 0.78
C LEU A 227 -9.97 16.27 1.91
N LYS A 228 -9.81 17.58 2.15
CA LYS A 228 -8.87 18.08 3.16
C LYS A 228 -9.17 17.54 4.54
N ASP A 229 -10.44 17.47 4.93
CA ASP A 229 -10.84 16.93 6.22
C ASP A 229 -10.50 15.44 6.36
N PHE A 230 -10.61 14.66 5.27
CA PHE A 230 -10.17 13.28 5.26
C PHE A 230 -8.66 13.17 5.51
N PHE A 231 -7.84 13.92 4.78
CA PHE A 231 -6.38 13.90 4.96
C PHE A 231 -5.97 14.40 6.34
N ASN A 232 -6.54 15.50 6.81
CA ASN A 232 -6.27 16.05 8.14
C ASN A 232 -6.60 15.06 9.24
N LYS A 233 -7.71 14.33 9.11
CA LYS A 233 -8.15 13.38 10.13
C LYS A 233 -7.38 12.06 10.09
N PHE A 234 -7.25 11.44 8.93
CA PHE A 234 -6.78 10.05 8.82
C PHE A 234 -5.31 9.92 8.40
N VAL A 235 -4.75 10.92 7.71
CA VAL A 235 -3.36 10.88 7.24
C VAL A 235 -2.44 11.68 8.16
N PHE A 236 -2.83 12.90 8.49
CA PHE A 236 -2.03 13.82 9.31
C PHE A 236 -2.40 13.79 10.79
N GLY A 237 -3.60 13.29 11.12
CA GLY A 237 -4.08 13.09 12.49
C GLY A 237 -3.85 11.67 13.00
N ALA A 238 -3.70 11.53 14.32
CA ALA A 238 -3.63 10.26 15.02
C ALA A 238 -5.03 9.88 15.53
N ASN A 239 -5.86 9.34 14.64
CA ASN A 239 -7.24 8.98 14.92
C ASN A 239 -7.50 7.52 14.54
N ASP A 240 -8.51 6.89 15.16
CA ASP A 240 -9.02 5.63 14.64
C ASP A 240 -9.75 5.81 13.31
N TYR A 241 -9.87 4.71 12.57
CA TYR A 241 -10.41 4.71 11.22
C TYR A 241 -11.87 4.27 11.16
N ASP A 242 -12.55 4.07 12.29
CA ASP A 242 -13.95 3.61 12.30
C ASP A 242 -14.86 4.53 11.48
N GLU A 243 -14.76 5.84 11.70
CA GLU A 243 -15.58 6.83 11.00
C GLU A 243 -15.33 6.85 9.48
N GLY A 244 -14.13 6.49 9.02
CA GLY A 244 -13.81 6.42 7.60
C GLY A 244 -14.16 5.07 6.97
N LEU A 245 -13.96 3.97 7.70
CA LEU A 245 -14.15 2.62 7.21
C LEU A 245 -15.62 2.21 7.13
N VAL A 246 -16.44 2.55 8.13
CA VAL A 246 -17.85 2.14 8.18
C VAL A 246 -18.63 2.59 6.93
N PRO A 247 -18.57 3.86 6.49
CA PRO A 247 -19.22 4.27 5.25
C PRO A 247 -18.71 3.52 4.02
N CYS A 248 -17.41 3.21 3.98
CA CYS A 248 -16.82 2.49 2.85
C CYS A 248 -17.37 1.05 2.74
N PHE A 249 -17.44 0.32 3.84
CA PHE A 249 -18.02 -1.03 3.86
C PHE A 249 -19.51 -1.01 3.51
N ASN A 250 -20.27 -0.04 4.05
CA ASN A 250 -21.68 0.14 3.71
C ASN A 250 -21.90 0.38 2.21
N TYR A 251 -21.07 1.24 1.59
CA TYR A 251 -21.15 1.51 0.15
C TYR A 251 -20.91 0.26 -0.69
N LEU A 252 -19.96 -0.58 -0.26
CA LEU A 252 -19.65 -1.85 -0.93
C LEU A 252 -20.65 -2.97 -0.60
N GLY A 253 -21.65 -2.73 0.25
CA GLY A 253 -22.62 -3.74 0.67
C GLY A 253 -21.99 -4.88 1.48
N SER A 254 -20.92 -4.60 2.23
CA SER A 254 -20.19 -5.56 3.05
C SER A 254 -20.37 -5.24 4.54
N ASP A 255 -20.57 -6.25 5.38
CA ASP A 255 -20.68 -6.07 6.82
C ASP A 255 -19.32 -5.91 7.48
N PHE A 256 -19.14 -4.84 8.27
CA PHE A 256 -17.96 -4.63 9.10
C PHE A 256 -18.33 -4.76 10.58
N GLN A 257 -17.82 -5.80 11.24
CA GLN A 257 -18.10 -6.10 12.65
C GLN A 257 -16.83 -6.33 13.45
N LYS A 258 -16.58 -5.48 14.45
CA LYS A 258 -15.52 -5.70 15.43
C LYS A 258 -16.00 -6.64 16.52
N ARG A 259 -15.35 -7.79 16.67
CA ARG A 259 -15.66 -8.76 17.75
C ARG A 259 -14.49 -8.82 18.72
N ARG A 260 -14.79 -8.64 20.01
CA ARG A 260 -13.80 -8.84 21.06
C ARG A 260 -13.70 -10.34 21.33
N ILE A 261 -12.60 -10.97 20.90
CA ILE A 261 -12.31 -12.36 21.26
C ILE A 261 -11.96 -12.35 22.75
N LYS A 262 -12.82 -12.95 23.58
CA LYS A 262 -12.45 -13.27 24.96
C LYS A 262 -11.43 -14.39 24.89
N ILE A 263 -10.19 -14.09 25.25
CA ILE A 263 -9.14 -15.07 25.52
C ILE A 263 -9.31 -15.55 26.96
#